data_AF-A0AAD4D056-F1
#
_entry.id   AF-A0AAD4D056-F1
#
_cell.length_a   1.000
_cell.length_b   1.000
_cell.length_c   1.000
_cell.angle_alpha   90.00
_cell.angle_beta   90.00
_cell.angle_gamma   90.00
#
_symmetry.space_group_name_H-M   'P 1'
#
loop_
_entity.id
_entity.type
_entity.pdbx_description
1 polymer ?
#
loop_
_entity_poly.entity_id
_entity_poly.type
_entity_poly.pdbx_seq_one_letter_code
_entity_poly.pdbx_strand_id
1 'polypeptide(L)'
;EMKQMHQRTLEQLAVIRSRVEAVLTQTYELHEYPIPRLFVVLPQDPSRWDISSPLSNKFQLYFLCECGEHTKSTNNKSELSHDIHFAKHEGYEILRPSKFFQEYGPYVLTMLKMLKFGVSVAGVVVPAIPHLVRSDAIDQATAGLKHLLDNIEPGMDHVIDWMDKVSEDEGEAVDEFAEQMKKKEALEGADLRKLDTFLKDKDGDKVLGNLYRTVTDDGHVKWVCIDHYRTNYQENSAKEFLRVLDDVGGSFNENVGRVEVTLWSRVLAEQFYSALGKARSVYELDIDLHWACTSSDLELLEGALKTSR
;
A
#
# COMPACT_ATOMS: atom_id res chain seq x y z
N GLU A 1 -12.44 21.97 -34.07
CA GLU A 1 -12.80 20.69 -33.43
C GLU A 1 -11.59 19.87 -33.00
N MET A 2 -10.78 19.30 -33.91
CA MET A 2 -9.62 18.46 -33.54
C MET A 2 -8.59 19.15 -32.60
N LYS A 3 -8.28 20.44 -32.82
CA LYS A 3 -7.39 21.20 -31.94
C LYS A 3 -7.97 21.47 -30.54
N GLN A 4 -9.29 21.65 -30.43
CA GLN A 4 -9.96 21.86 -29.14
C GLN A 4 -10.10 20.55 -28.36
N MET A 5 -10.34 19.44 -29.06
CA MET A 5 -10.34 18.11 -28.45
C MET A 5 -8.96 17.76 -27.91
N HIS A 6 -7.90 18.00 -28.70
CA HIS A 6 -6.52 17.77 -28.26
C HIS A 6 -6.13 18.63 -27.04
N GLN A 7 -6.52 19.90 -27.04
CA GLN A 7 -6.28 20.80 -25.92
C GLN A 7 -6.96 20.33 -24.63
N ARG A 8 -8.24 19.90 -24.71
CA ARG A 8 -8.96 19.34 -23.56
C ARG A 8 -8.31 18.08 -23.02
N THR A 9 -7.84 17.18 -23.89
CA THR A 9 -7.13 15.97 -23.47
C THR A 9 -5.83 16.31 -22.73
N LEU A 10 -5.06 17.29 -23.22
CA LEU A 10 -3.84 17.74 -22.55
C LEU A 10 -4.11 18.37 -21.17
N GLU A 11 -5.16 19.18 -21.06
CA GLU A 11 -5.60 19.77 -19.79
C GLU A 11 -6.03 18.70 -18.78
N GLN A 12 -6.80 17.70 -19.22
CA GLN A 12 -7.18 16.56 -18.38
C GLN A 12 -5.97 15.76 -17.90
N LEU A 13 -5.00 15.51 -18.78
CA LEU A 13 -3.76 14.81 -18.41
C LEU A 13 -2.93 15.61 -17.39
N ALA A 14 -2.89 16.95 -17.51
CA ALA A 14 -2.21 17.81 -16.55
C ALA A 14 -2.87 17.75 -15.16
N VAL A 15 -4.21 17.74 -15.10
CA VAL A 15 -4.96 17.60 -13.85
C VAL A 15 -4.73 16.22 -13.22
N ILE A 16 -4.80 15.14 -14.01
CA ILE A 16 -4.51 13.78 -13.53
C ILE A 16 -3.09 13.71 -12.97
N ARG A 17 -2.11 14.25 -13.68
CA ARG A 17 -0.70 14.27 -13.23
C ARG A 17 -0.53 15.01 -11.90
N SER A 18 -1.14 16.19 -11.75
CA SER A 18 -1.07 16.97 -10.51
C SER A 18 -1.69 16.22 -9.32
N ARG A 19 -2.82 15.54 -9.53
CA ARG A 19 -3.47 14.74 -8.49
C ARG A 19 -2.64 13.52 -8.11
N VAL A 20 -2.08 12.85 -9.10
CA VAL A 20 -1.17 11.72 -8.89
C VAL A 20 0.07 12.16 -8.11
N GLU A 21 0.62 13.34 -8.41
CA GLU A 21 1.73 13.91 -7.64
C GLU A 21 1.37 14.12 -6.17
N ALA A 22 0.21 14.74 -5.90
CA ALA A 22 -0.27 14.95 -4.55
C ALA A 22 -0.44 13.63 -3.78
N VAL A 23 -0.95 12.58 -4.43
CA VAL A 23 -1.00 11.24 -3.85
C VAL A 23 0.44 10.75 -3.61
N LEU A 24 1.26 10.58 -4.64
CA LEU A 24 2.55 9.88 -4.51
C LEU A 24 3.56 10.57 -3.58
N THR A 25 3.51 11.90 -3.47
CA THR A 25 4.41 12.69 -2.61
C THR A 25 3.96 12.81 -1.17
N GLN A 26 2.76 12.33 -0.83
CA GLN A 26 2.26 12.39 0.54
C GLN A 26 3.08 11.50 1.47
N THR A 27 3.50 12.07 2.58
CA THR A 27 4.30 11.42 3.63
C THR A 27 3.46 11.33 4.90
N TYR A 28 3.57 10.20 5.60
CA TYR A 28 2.83 9.92 6.82
C TYR A 28 3.78 9.47 7.92
N GLU A 29 3.42 9.83 9.15
CA GLU A 29 4.06 9.29 10.33
C GLU A 29 3.66 7.83 10.55
N LEU A 30 4.52 7.05 11.21
CA LEU A 30 4.34 5.60 11.39
C LEU A 30 2.99 5.20 12.00
N HIS A 31 2.53 5.96 12.98
CA HIS A 31 1.28 5.72 13.70
C HIS A 31 0.02 6.10 12.89
N GLU A 32 0.17 6.89 11.84
CA GLU A 32 -0.93 7.28 10.96
C GLU A 32 -1.14 6.29 9.80
N TYR A 33 -0.24 5.31 9.67
CA TYR A 33 -0.09 4.47 8.48
C TYR A 33 -0.25 2.96 8.74
N PRO A 34 -1.37 2.49 9.34
CA PRO A 34 -1.57 1.09 9.68
C PRO A 34 -1.97 0.20 8.49
N ILE A 35 -2.28 0.78 7.32
CA ILE A 35 -2.75 0.06 6.13
C ILE A 35 -2.14 0.63 4.84
N PRO A 36 -1.92 -0.20 3.80
CA PRO A 36 -1.47 0.29 2.50
C PRO A 36 -2.44 1.33 1.94
N ARG A 37 -1.88 2.44 1.49
CA ARG A 37 -2.69 3.54 0.93
C ARG A 37 -2.95 3.43 -0.55
N LEU A 38 -2.07 2.75 -1.30
CA LEU A 38 -2.20 2.65 -2.74
C LEU A 38 -3.10 1.46 -3.06
N PHE A 39 -4.29 1.77 -3.59
CA PHE A 39 -5.22 0.74 -4.00
C PHE A 39 -6.05 1.16 -5.22
N VAL A 40 -6.61 0.16 -5.89
CA VAL A 40 -7.63 0.34 -6.92
C VAL A 40 -8.82 -0.55 -6.65
N VAL A 41 -9.95 -0.21 -7.27
CA VAL A 41 -11.18 -0.97 -7.15
C VAL A 41 -11.65 -1.37 -8.54
N LEU A 42 -11.88 -2.67 -8.72
CA LEU A 42 -12.31 -3.26 -9.98
C LEU A 42 -13.57 -4.10 -9.73
N PRO A 43 -14.46 -4.25 -10.74
CA PRO A 43 -15.54 -5.21 -10.65
C PRO A 43 -14.98 -6.62 -10.54
N GLN A 44 -15.60 -7.44 -9.69
CA GLN A 44 -15.24 -8.84 -9.52
C GLN A 44 -15.43 -9.65 -10.81
N ASP A 45 -16.39 -9.27 -11.66
CA ASP A 45 -16.66 -9.92 -12.93
C ASP A 45 -17.06 -8.86 -13.97
N PRO A 46 -16.09 -8.31 -14.72
CA PRO A 46 -16.38 -7.32 -15.77
C PRO A 46 -17.33 -7.85 -16.84
N SER A 47 -17.32 -9.16 -17.12
CA SER A 47 -18.16 -9.76 -18.17
C SER A 47 -19.66 -9.70 -17.85
N ARG A 48 -20.01 -9.53 -16.56
CA ARG A 48 -21.38 -9.43 -16.06
C ARG A 48 -21.71 -8.04 -15.54
N TRP A 49 -20.95 -7.03 -15.98
CA TRP A 49 -21.14 -5.65 -15.58
C TRP A 49 -22.54 -5.13 -15.89
N ASP A 50 -23.31 -4.84 -14.85
CA ASP A 50 -24.61 -4.18 -14.96
C ASP A 50 -24.43 -2.68 -15.13
N ILE A 51 -24.59 -2.21 -16.37
CA ILE A 51 -24.52 -0.79 -16.73
C ILE A 51 -25.69 0.00 -16.14
N SER A 52 -26.86 -0.63 -15.96
CA SER A 52 -28.07 0.04 -15.49
C SER A 52 -28.06 0.29 -13.99
N SER A 53 -27.35 -0.56 -13.25
CA SER A 53 -27.12 -0.41 -11.82
C SER A 53 -25.65 -0.72 -11.46
N PRO A 54 -24.72 0.21 -11.77
CA PRO A 54 -23.28 -0.01 -11.56
C PRO A 54 -22.92 -0.38 -10.12
N LEU A 55 -23.61 0.19 -9.13
CA LEU A 55 -23.34 -0.04 -7.70
C LEU A 55 -23.88 -1.36 -7.16
N SER A 56 -24.70 -2.10 -7.90
CA SER A 56 -25.09 -3.48 -7.53
C SER A 56 -24.11 -4.54 -8.01
N ASN A 57 -23.12 -4.16 -8.82
CA ASN A 57 -22.00 -5.05 -9.13
C ASN A 57 -21.18 -5.33 -7.85
N LYS A 58 -20.51 -6.48 -7.83
CA LYS A 58 -19.53 -6.79 -6.79
C LYS A 58 -18.20 -6.15 -7.16
N PHE A 59 -17.55 -5.54 -6.18
CA PHE A 59 -16.27 -4.88 -6.35
C PHE A 59 -15.21 -5.50 -5.45
N GLN A 60 -13.98 -5.52 -5.95
CA GLN A 60 -12.81 -5.94 -5.20
C GLN A 60 -11.79 -4.80 -5.16
N LEU A 61 -11.24 -4.57 -3.98
CA LEU A 61 -10.12 -3.67 -3.74
C LEU A 61 -8.81 -4.44 -3.84
N TYR A 62 -7.87 -3.90 -4.60
CA TYR A 62 -6.51 -4.43 -4.76
C TYR A 62 -5.49 -3.41 -4.31
N PHE A 63 -4.61 -3.80 -3.39
CA PHE A 63 -3.49 -2.98 -2.94
C PHE A 63 -2.32 -3.08 -3.92
N LEU A 64 -1.57 -1.98 -4.01
CA LEU A 64 -0.41 -1.84 -4.88
C LEU A 64 0.86 -1.76 -4.04
N CYS A 65 1.94 -2.34 -4.56
CA CYS A 65 3.29 -2.16 -4.05
C CYS A 65 3.75 -0.72 -4.33
N GLU A 66 4.13 0.01 -3.28
CA GLU A 66 4.68 1.37 -3.34
C GLU A 66 6.21 1.35 -3.52
N CYS A 67 6.74 0.44 -4.34
CA CYS A 67 8.15 0.48 -4.68
C CYS A 67 8.43 1.56 -5.73
N GLY A 68 9.59 2.17 -5.61
CA GLY A 68 10.10 3.21 -6.50
C GLY A 68 11.60 3.39 -6.32
N GLU A 69 12.18 4.40 -6.97
CA GLU A 69 13.61 4.73 -6.78
C GLU A 69 13.94 4.95 -5.29
N HIS A 70 13.03 5.58 -4.55
CA HIS A 70 13.15 5.84 -3.10
C HIS A 70 13.17 4.58 -2.23
N THR A 71 12.80 3.41 -2.78
CA THR A 71 12.89 2.12 -2.08
C THR A 71 14.09 1.28 -2.52
N LYS A 72 14.89 1.75 -3.48
CA LYS A 72 16.08 1.02 -3.91
C LYS A 72 17.18 1.12 -2.85
N SER A 73 17.66 -0.03 -2.39
CA SER A 73 18.89 -0.07 -1.61
C SER A 73 20.09 0.34 -2.47
N THR A 74 20.88 1.29 -1.98
CA THR A 74 22.12 1.78 -2.60
C THR A 74 23.17 0.70 -2.84
N ASN A 75 23.06 -0.44 -2.14
CA ASN A 75 24.01 -1.54 -2.20
C ASN A 75 23.55 -2.74 -3.04
N ASN A 76 22.34 -2.72 -3.59
CA ASN A 76 21.79 -3.86 -4.33
C ASN A 76 21.90 -3.67 -5.85
N LYS A 77 22.58 -4.62 -6.50
CA LYS A 77 22.57 -4.82 -7.96
C LYS A 77 21.34 -5.62 -8.42
N SER A 78 20.24 -5.63 -7.67
CA SER A 78 19.08 -6.43 -8.04
C SER A 78 18.49 -5.91 -9.35
N GLU A 79 18.30 -6.79 -10.32
CA GLU A 79 17.59 -6.47 -11.58
C GLU A 79 16.08 -6.29 -11.39
N LEU A 80 15.58 -6.47 -10.16
CA LEU A 80 14.19 -6.20 -9.83
C LEU A 80 13.88 -4.73 -10.14
N SER A 81 12.92 -4.53 -11.04
CA SER A 81 12.37 -3.21 -11.31
C SER A 81 11.87 -2.59 -9.99
N HIS A 82 11.73 -1.28 -9.92
CA HIS A 82 11.17 -0.59 -8.75
C HIS A 82 10.15 0.42 -9.25
N ASP A 83 9.00 -0.11 -9.62
CA ASP A 83 7.86 0.54 -10.24
C ASP A 83 6.58 0.07 -9.56
N ILE A 84 5.59 0.95 -9.40
CA ILE A 84 4.33 0.60 -8.72
C ILE A 84 3.63 -0.52 -9.49
N HIS A 85 3.24 -1.58 -8.78
CA HIS A 85 2.61 -2.78 -9.36
C HIS A 85 1.64 -3.44 -8.38
N PHE A 86 0.81 -4.37 -8.85
CA PHE A 86 -0.10 -5.13 -7.99
C PHE A 86 0.65 -6.05 -7.04
N ALA A 87 0.29 -6.04 -5.76
CA ALA A 87 0.75 -7.05 -4.84
C ALA A 87 0.08 -8.40 -5.13
N LYS A 88 0.73 -9.51 -4.78
CA LYS A 88 0.24 -10.87 -5.04
C LYS A 88 -0.88 -11.25 -4.07
N HIS A 89 -2.11 -10.74 -4.27
CA HIS A 89 -3.27 -11.08 -3.43
C HIS A 89 -4.59 -11.13 -4.24
N GLU A 90 -5.62 -11.78 -3.69
CA GLU A 90 -6.91 -12.02 -4.38
C GLU A 90 -7.87 -10.81 -4.42
N GLY A 91 -7.51 -9.72 -3.74
CA GLY A 91 -8.38 -8.58 -3.52
C GLY A 91 -9.40 -8.77 -2.40
N TYR A 92 -9.89 -7.64 -1.88
CA TYR A 92 -10.83 -7.54 -0.77
C TYR A 92 -12.22 -7.16 -1.28
N GLU A 93 -13.25 -7.97 -0.99
CA GLU A 93 -14.62 -7.66 -1.39
C GLU A 93 -15.11 -6.41 -0.65
N ILE A 94 -15.74 -5.48 -1.37
CA ILE A 94 -16.29 -4.25 -0.79
C ILE A 94 -17.74 -4.51 -0.35
N LEU A 95 -18.01 -4.39 0.95
CA LEU A 95 -19.32 -4.72 1.54
C LEU A 95 -20.42 -3.70 1.24
N ARG A 96 -20.06 -2.43 1.07
CA ARG A 96 -21.01 -1.32 0.90
C ARG A 96 -20.58 -0.40 -0.26
N PRO A 97 -20.66 -0.87 -1.52
CA PRO A 97 -20.14 -0.14 -2.68
C PRO A 97 -20.64 1.32 -2.77
N SER A 98 -21.93 1.56 -2.56
CA SER A 98 -22.49 2.92 -2.63
C SER A 98 -21.83 3.89 -1.64
N LYS A 99 -21.68 3.47 -0.37
CA LYS A 99 -21.03 4.31 0.66
C LYS A 99 -19.54 4.44 0.42
N PHE A 100 -18.90 3.38 -0.07
CA PHE A 100 -17.48 3.39 -0.40
C PHE A 100 -17.18 4.38 -1.52
N PHE A 101 -17.92 4.35 -2.64
CA PHE A 101 -17.68 5.24 -3.77
C PHE A 101 -18.07 6.70 -3.49
N GLN A 102 -19.01 6.96 -2.56
CA GLN A 102 -19.26 8.30 -2.04
C GLN A 102 -18.03 8.88 -1.32
N GLU A 103 -17.22 8.04 -0.68
CA GLU A 103 -16.11 8.47 0.17
C GLU A 103 -14.75 8.42 -0.54
N TYR A 104 -14.49 7.35 -1.29
CA TYR A 104 -13.21 7.09 -1.96
C TYR A 104 -13.29 7.18 -3.49
N GLY A 105 -14.46 7.45 -4.07
CA GLY A 105 -14.64 7.49 -5.52
C GLY A 105 -13.64 8.41 -6.24
N PRO A 106 -13.46 9.67 -5.83
CA PRO A 106 -12.52 10.58 -6.48
C PRO A 106 -11.08 10.05 -6.48
N TYR A 107 -10.66 9.47 -5.34
CA TYR A 107 -9.35 8.81 -5.21
C TYR A 107 -9.24 7.61 -6.16
N VAL A 108 -10.24 6.72 -6.17
CA VAL A 108 -10.26 5.52 -7.04
C VAL A 108 -10.17 5.92 -8.51
N LEU A 109 -10.91 6.93 -8.95
CA LEU A 109 -10.87 7.42 -10.32
C LEU A 109 -9.47 7.94 -10.70
N THR A 110 -8.85 8.74 -9.83
CA THR A 110 -7.47 9.21 -10.02
C THR A 110 -6.50 8.04 -10.17
N MET A 111 -6.60 7.04 -9.29
CA MET A 111 -5.72 5.86 -9.33
C MET A 111 -5.94 5.02 -10.59
N LEU A 112 -7.18 4.79 -11.00
CA LEU A 112 -7.48 4.04 -12.23
C LEU A 112 -6.95 4.78 -13.47
N LYS A 113 -7.13 6.09 -13.56
CA LYS A 113 -6.58 6.90 -14.66
C LYS A 113 -5.06 6.90 -14.67
N MET A 114 -4.43 6.95 -13.49
CA MET A 114 -2.98 6.83 -13.34
C MET A 114 -2.46 5.50 -13.91
N LEU A 115 -3.09 4.39 -13.56
CA LEU A 115 -2.73 3.06 -14.06
C LEU A 115 -3.01 2.89 -15.56
N LYS A 116 -4.12 3.47 -16.06
CA LYS A 116 -4.53 3.36 -17.46
C LYS A 116 -3.55 4.06 -18.39
N PHE A 117 -3.15 5.27 -18.04
CA PHE A 117 -2.30 6.10 -18.91
C PHE A 117 -0.80 5.96 -18.61
N GLY A 118 -0.45 5.43 -17.45
CA GLY A 118 0.93 5.43 -16.94
C GLY A 118 1.38 6.85 -16.58
N VAL A 119 2.13 7.00 -15.50
CA VAL A 119 2.60 8.30 -15.02
C VAL A 119 4.02 8.17 -14.50
N SER A 120 4.87 9.16 -14.82
CA SER A 120 6.16 9.34 -14.18
C SER A 120 6.23 10.70 -13.51
N VAL A 121 6.31 10.70 -12.18
CA VAL A 121 6.28 11.91 -11.33
C VAL A 121 7.16 11.66 -10.11
N ALA A 122 7.96 12.67 -9.73
CA ALA A 122 8.78 12.67 -8.51
C ALA A 122 9.65 11.40 -8.31
N GLY A 123 10.21 10.86 -9.40
CA GLY A 123 11.04 9.63 -9.35
C GLY A 123 10.25 8.33 -9.12
N VAL A 124 8.91 8.41 -9.09
CA VAL A 124 8.00 7.27 -9.09
C VAL A 124 7.54 7.00 -10.53
N VAL A 125 7.65 5.75 -10.95
CA VAL A 125 7.15 5.28 -12.25
C VAL A 125 5.97 4.37 -11.99
N VAL A 126 4.83 4.74 -12.57
CA VAL A 126 3.64 3.90 -12.69
C VAL A 126 3.54 3.50 -14.14
N PRO A 127 3.81 2.24 -14.48
CA PRO A 127 3.71 1.82 -15.86
C PRO A 127 2.25 1.66 -16.28
N ALA A 128 1.99 1.66 -17.59
CA ALA A 128 0.68 1.31 -18.12
C ALA A 128 0.38 -0.19 -17.90
N ILE A 129 -0.90 -0.53 -18.01
CA ILE A 129 -1.50 -1.84 -17.66
C ILE A 129 -0.65 -3.08 -17.97
N PRO A 130 -0.02 -3.25 -19.16
CA PRO A 130 0.71 -4.48 -19.49
C PRO A 130 1.89 -4.79 -18.55
N HIS A 131 2.38 -3.81 -17.80
CA HIS A 131 3.52 -3.98 -16.90
C HIS A 131 3.16 -3.86 -15.41
N LEU A 132 1.89 -3.64 -15.07
CA LEU A 132 1.43 -3.51 -13.67
C LEU A 132 1.42 -4.84 -12.91
N VAL A 133 1.51 -5.96 -13.62
CA VAL A 133 1.65 -7.29 -13.04
C VAL A 133 2.92 -7.90 -13.62
N ARG A 134 3.89 -8.23 -12.76
CA ARG A 134 5.18 -8.73 -13.23
C ARG A 134 5.07 -10.14 -13.81
N SER A 135 5.84 -10.43 -14.87
CA SER A 135 5.74 -11.71 -15.58
C SER A 135 6.23 -12.91 -14.76
N ASP A 136 7.13 -12.70 -13.79
CA ASP A 136 7.55 -13.73 -12.83
C ASP A 136 6.42 -14.13 -11.87
N ALA A 137 5.43 -13.25 -11.68
CA ALA A 137 4.20 -13.55 -10.95
C ALA A 137 3.24 -14.44 -11.75
N ILE A 138 3.37 -14.53 -13.08
CA ILE A 138 2.46 -15.28 -13.96
C ILE A 138 2.71 -16.79 -13.85
N ASP A 139 3.97 -17.21 -13.77
CA ASP A 139 4.34 -18.64 -13.69
C ASP A 139 4.00 -19.27 -12.32
N GLN A 140 3.74 -18.44 -11.30
CA GLN A 140 3.30 -18.83 -9.95
C GLN A 140 1.97 -18.20 -9.54
N ALA A 141 1.21 -17.65 -10.50
CA ALA A 141 0.00 -16.88 -10.21
C ALA A 141 -1.06 -17.75 -9.52
N THR A 142 -1.61 -17.25 -8.42
CA THR A 142 -2.85 -17.79 -7.87
C THR A 142 -3.97 -17.63 -8.91
N ALA A 143 -5.00 -18.48 -8.83
CA ALA A 143 -6.18 -18.35 -9.70
C ALA A 143 -6.78 -16.93 -9.66
N GLY A 144 -6.71 -16.26 -8.50
CA GLY A 144 -7.13 -14.87 -8.32
C GLY A 144 -6.30 -13.84 -9.10
N LEU A 145 -4.97 -14.00 -9.18
CA LEU A 145 -4.11 -13.07 -9.94
C LEU A 145 -4.27 -13.25 -11.45
N LYS A 146 -4.47 -14.49 -11.92
CA LYS A 146 -4.80 -14.75 -13.32
C LYS A 146 -6.17 -14.15 -13.68
N HIS A 147 -7.16 -14.32 -12.81
CA HIS A 147 -8.46 -13.70 -12.98
C HIS A 147 -8.38 -12.17 -13.00
N LEU A 148 -7.54 -11.56 -12.15
CA LEU A 148 -7.26 -10.14 -12.20
C LEU A 148 -6.73 -9.76 -13.60
N LEU A 149 -5.64 -10.38 -14.06
CA LEU A 149 -5.00 -10.09 -15.36
C LEU A 149 -5.97 -10.05 -16.53
N ASP A 150 -6.83 -11.06 -16.65
CA ASP A 150 -7.80 -11.17 -17.75
C ASP A 150 -8.88 -10.06 -17.71
N ASN A 151 -9.02 -9.39 -16.56
CA ASN A 151 -10.13 -8.50 -16.23
C ASN A 151 -9.70 -7.08 -15.83
N ILE A 152 -8.40 -6.78 -15.70
CA ILE A 152 -7.91 -5.44 -15.32
C ILE A 152 -8.43 -4.41 -16.30
N GLU A 153 -8.08 -4.54 -17.58
CA GLU A 153 -8.40 -3.52 -18.58
C GLU A 153 -9.91 -3.37 -18.78
N PRO A 154 -10.71 -4.44 -19.01
CA PRO A 154 -12.17 -4.30 -19.10
C PRO A 154 -12.80 -3.74 -17.81
N GLY A 155 -12.33 -4.17 -16.65
CA GLY A 155 -12.84 -3.71 -15.36
C GLY A 155 -12.53 -2.24 -15.09
N MET A 156 -11.32 -1.79 -15.43
CA MET A 156 -10.92 -0.38 -15.34
C MET A 156 -11.76 0.48 -16.28
N ASP A 157 -11.97 0.04 -17.51
CA ASP A 157 -12.79 0.75 -18.49
C ASP A 157 -14.22 0.93 -18.01
N HIS A 158 -14.85 -0.12 -17.48
CA HIS A 158 -16.20 -0.03 -16.93
C HIS A 158 -16.33 0.98 -15.78
N VAL A 159 -15.38 0.98 -14.86
CA VAL A 159 -15.41 1.90 -13.70
C VAL A 159 -15.12 3.33 -14.14
N ILE A 160 -14.11 3.54 -14.99
CA ILE A 160 -13.77 4.88 -15.51
C ILE A 160 -14.96 5.45 -16.30
N ASP A 161 -15.53 4.70 -17.24
CA ASP A 161 -16.65 5.15 -18.06
C ASP A 161 -17.88 5.48 -17.21
N TRP A 162 -18.18 4.66 -16.20
CA TRP A 162 -19.28 4.93 -15.28
C TRP A 162 -19.04 6.23 -14.49
N MET A 163 -17.86 6.39 -13.91
CA MET A 163 -17.54 7.56 -13.07
C MET A 163 -17.42 8.85 -13.89
N ASP A 164 -16.93 8.77 -15.13
CA ASP A 164 -16.89 9.90 -16.05
C ASP A 164 -18.30 10.29 -16.53
N LYS A 165 -19.19 9.33 -16.82
CA LYS A 165 -20.60 9.63 -17.17
C LYS A 165 -21.38 10.28 -16.02
N VAL A 166 -21.19 9.81 -14.79
CA VAL A 166 -21.76 10.47 -13.60
C VAL A 166 -21.27 11.93 -13.50
N SER A 167 -20.05 12.21 -13.97
CA SER A 167 -19.50 13.57 -13.98
C SER A 167 -20.00 14.44 -15.15
N GLU A 168 -20.56 13.85 -16.21
CA GLU A 168 -20.99 14.54 -17.44
C GLU A 168 -22.52 14.77 -17.54
N ASP A 169 -23.36 13.87 -16.99
CA ASP A 169 -24.84 13.95 -17.07
C ASP A 169 -25.47 14.94 -16.06
N GLU A 170 -24.70 15.52 -15.14
CA GLU A 170 -25.20 16.35 -14.04
C GLU A 170 -25.26 17.85 -14.37
N GLY A 171 -26.09 18.19 -15.36
CA GLY A 171 -26.25 19.56 -15.88
C GLY A 171 -27.10 20.52 -15.07
N GLU A 172 -27.83 20.12 -14.00
CA GLU A 172 -28.77 21.06 -13.36
C GLU A 172 -29.11 20.84 -11.87
N ALA A 173 -28.37 20.01 -11.12
CA ALA A 173 -28.60 19.84 -9.68
C ALA A 173 -27.30 19.82 -8.87
N VAL A 174 -26.83 21.02 -8.53
CA VAL A 174 -26.08 21.40 -7.31
C VAL A 174 -24.89 20.49 -6.92
N ASP A 175 -23.70 20.89 -7.38
CA ASP A 175 -22.55 21.36 -6.56
C ASP A 175 -22.04 20.51 -5.38
N GLU A 176 -22.55 19.30 -5.12
CA GLU A 176 -22.14 18.53 -3.93
C GLU A 176 -21.29 17.31 -4.30
N PHE A 177 -21.60 16.59 -5.39
CA PHE A 177 -20.80 15.44 -5.86
C PHE A 177 -19.54 15.88 -6.62
N ALA A 178 -19.65 16.89 -7.48
CA ALA A 178 -18.49 17.50 -8.17
C ALA A 178 -17.57 18.28 -7.22
N GLU A 179 -18.12 18.97 -6.21
CA GLU A 179 -17.31 19.55 -5.13
C GLU A 179 -16.76 18.48 -4.17
N GLN A 180 -17.47 17.36 -3.93
CA GLN A 180 -16.92 16.18 -3.24
C GLN A 180 -15.76 15.55 -4.03
N MET A 181 -15.84 15.51 -5.35
CA MET A 181 -14.75 15.11 -6.26
C MET A 181 -13.56 16.08 -6.28
N LYS A 182 -13.73 17.30 -5.76
CA LYS A 182 -12.64 18.24 -5.45
C LYS A 182 -12.15 18.15 -4.01
N LYS A 183 -12.91 17.55 -3.10
CA LYS A 183 -12.73 17.72 -1.65
C LYS A 183 -11.64 16.86 -1.02
N LYS A 184 -11.10 15.85 -1.70
CA LYS A 184 -9.97 15.05 -1.21
C LYS A 184 -9.10 14.53 -2.36
N GLU A 185 -8.06 15.29 -2.68
CA GLU A 185 -7.06 14.92 -3.69
C GLU A 185 -6.12 13.81 -3.20
N ALA A 186 -5.96 13.70 -1.89
CA ALA A 186 -5.19 12.68 -1.21
C ALA A 186 -5.95 12.21 0.04
N LEU A 187 -5.82 10.92 0.38
CA LEU A 187 -6.41 10.37 1.60
C LEU A 187 -5.66 10.96 2.81
N GLU A 188 -6.27 10.97 3.98
CA GLU A 188 -5.60 11.25 5.25
C GLU A 188 -5.48 9.96 6.07
N GLY A 189 -4.64 9.95 7.12
CA GLY A 189 -4.51 8.78 7.99
C GLY A 189 -5.84 8.33 8.61
N ALA A 190 -6.77 9.25 8.86
CA ALA A 190 -8.13 8.93 9.32
C ALA A 190 -8.97 8.19 8.26
N ASP A 191 -8.84 8.56 6.98
CA ASP A 191 -9.55 7.89 5.89
C ASP A 191 -9.01 6.47 5.69
N LEU A 192 -7.68 6.31 5.79
CA LEU A 192 -7.03 5.00 5.70
C LEU A 192 -7.47 4.08 6.85
N ARG A 193 -7.56 4.60 8.08
CA ARG A 193 -8.10 3.83 9.22
C ARG A 193 -9.56 3.39 9.01
N LYS A 194 -10.35 4.21 8.31
CA LYS A 194 -11.75 3.88 8.02
C LYS A 194 -11.92 2.90 6.86
N LEU A 195 -10.94 2.80 5.96
CA LEU A 195 -10.96 1.92 4.79
C LEU A 195 -11.26 0.47 5.18
N ASP A 196 -10.64 -0.02 6.24
CA ASP A 196 -10.81 -1.38 6.78
C ASP A 196 -12.29 -1.72 7.05
N THR A 197 -13.11 -0.74 7.44
CA THR A 197 -14.54 -0.93 7.72
C THR A 197 -15.41 -1.19 6.48
N PHE A 198 -14.84 -1.05 5.28
CA PHE A 198 -15.50 -1.35 4.01
C PHE A 198 -15.10 -2.70 3.44
N LEU A 199 -14.00 -3.28 3.92
CA LEU A 199 -13.46 -4.52 3.41
C LEU A 199 -14.12 -5.69 4.13
N LYS A 200 -14.53 -6.68 3.36
CA LYS A 200 -14.94 -7.96 3.94
C LYS A 200 -13.71 -8.59 4.57
N ASP A 201 -13.83 -8.87 5.86
CA ASP A 201 -12.79 -9.51 6.64
C ASP A 201 -12.38 -10.83 5.96
N LYS A 202 -11.12 -10.89 5.54
CA LYS A 202 -10.53 -12.05 4.87
C LYS A 202 -9.39 -12.65 5.68
N ASP A 203 -8.73 -11.85 6.52
CA ASP A 203 -7.46 -12.21 7.14
C ASP A 203 -7.53 -11.89 8.64
N GLY A 204 -7.77 -12.91 9.47
CA GLY A 204 -7.63 -12.79 10.93
C GLY A 204 -6.26 -12.25 11.36
N ASP A 205 -5.25 -12.38 10.48
CA ASP A 205 -3.87 -11.94 10.67
C ASP A 205 -3.55 -10.58 9.99
N LYS A 206 -4.52 -9.94 9.31
CA LYS A 206 -4.35 -8.63 8.62
C LYS A 206 -3.08 -8.54 7.76
N VAL A 207 -2.95 -9.41 6.76
CA VAL A 207 -1.76 -9.45 5.87
C VAL A 207 -1.79 -8.35 4.79
N LEU A 208 -2.85 -7.51 4.77
CA LEU A 208 -3.02 -6.28 3.98
C LEU A 208 -2.52 -6.39 2.53
N GLY A 209 -2.96 -7.43 1.83
CA GLY A 209 -2.64 -7.67 0.43
C GLY A 209 -1.25 -8.26 0.18
N ASN A 210 -0.68 -8.97 1.16
CA ASN A 210 0.69 -9.49 1.10
C ASN A 210 1.74 -8.38 0.92
N LEU A 211 1.46 -7.24 1.56
CA LEU A 211 2.36 -6.09 1.63
C LEU A 211 3.06 -6.05 2.99
N TYR A 212 4.25 -5.47 2.97
CA TYR A 212 5.17 -5.36 4.08
C TYR A 212 5.55 -3.90 4.24
N ARG A 213 5.43 -3.40 5.46
CA ARG A 213 5.80 -2.05 5.81
C ARG A 213 7.33 -1.94 5.81
N THR A 214 7.85 -0.89 5.22
CA THR A 214 9.26 -0.50 5.26
C THR A 214 9.35 0.98 5.56
N VAL A 215 10.50 1.41 6.07
CA VAL A 215 10.84 2.82 6.27
C VAL A 215 12.02 3.17 5.39
N THR A 216 11.91 4.24 4.62
CA THR A 216 13.00 4.76 3.77
C THR A 216 14.02 5.55 4.60
N ASP A 217 15.20 5.84 4.04
CA ASP A 217 16.29 6.53 4.75
C ASP A 217 15.89 7.94 5.25
N ASP A 218 14.91 8.58 4.61
CA ASP A 218 14.30 9.86 5.00
C ASP A 218 13.18 9.72 6.05
N GLY A 219 12.92 8.50 6.54
CA GLY A 219 11.95 8.20 7.59
C GLY A 219 10.52 8.00 7.10
N HIS A 220 10.27 7.95 5.78
CA HIS A 220 8.92 7.77 5.25
C HIS A 220 8.49 6.30 5.22
N VAL A 221 7.25 6.06 5.60
CA VAL A 221 6.68 4.71 5.61
C VAL A 221 6.13 4.34 4.25
N LYS A 222 6.47 3.14 3.77
CA LYS A 222 6.05 2.58 2.49
C LYS A 222 5.55 1.15 2.67
N TRP A 223 4.61 0.72 1.82
CA TRP A 223 4.15 -0.67 1.77
C TRP A 223 4.63 -1.31 0.48
N VAL A 224 5.49 -2.32 0.60
CA VAL A 224 6.11 -3.00 -0.54
C VAL A 224 5.74 -4.48 -0.56
N CYS A 225 5.79 -5.12 -1.73
CA CYS A 225 5.55 -6.54 -1.84
C CYS A 225 6.69 -7.35 -1.21
N ILE A 226 6.45 -8.63 -0.95
CA ILE A 226 7.45 -9.51 -0.31
C ILE A 226 8.77 -9.56 -1.08
N ASP A 227 8.73 -9.48 -2.41
CA ASP A 227 9.94 -9.56 -3.24
C ASP A 227 10.83 -8.33 -3.04
N HIS A 228 10.22 -7.14 -2.98
CA HIS A 228 10.93 -5.89 -2.65
C HIS A 228 11.37 -5.82 -1.20
N TYR A 229 10.50 -6.24 -0.28
CA TYR A 229 10.84 -6.32 1.14
C TYR A 229 12.10 -7.16 1.34
N ARG A 230 12.13 -8.38 0.81
CA ARG A 230 13.26 -9.31 0.92
C ARG A 230 14.54 -8.83 0.24
N THR A 231 14.42 -8.01 -0.80
CA THR A 231 15.59 -7.42 -1.46
C THR A 231 16.32 -6.46 -0.53
N ASN A 232 15.58 -5.65 0.22
CA ASN A 232 16.15 -4.72 1.21
C ASN A 232 16.41 -5.38 2.57
N TYR A 233 15.77 -6.51 2.83
CA TYR A 233 15.94 -7.33 4.03
C TYR A 233 17.36 -7.92 4.05
N GLN A 234 18.16 -7.50 5.02
CA GLN A 234 19.43 -8.16 5.31
C GLN A 234 19.15 -9.55 5.90
N GLU A 235 18.91 -10.54 5.02
CA GLU A 235 18.34 -11.84 5.36
C GLU A 235 19.10 -12.56 6.51
N ASN A 236 20.43 -12.42 6.57
CA ASN A 236 21.24 -13.01 7.64
C ASN A 236 21.04 -12.33 9.00
N SER A 237 21.04 -10.99 9.04
CA SER A 237 20.79 -10.21 10.27
C SER A 237 19.39 -10.45 10.80
N ALA A 238 18.42 -10.55 9.89
CA ALA A 238 17.05 -10.90 10.21
C ALA A 238 16.89 -12.32 10.77
N LYS A 239 17.52 -13.32 10.15
CA LYS A 239 17.53 -14.70 10.69
C LYS A 239 18.18 -14.77 12.06
N GLU A 240 19.27 -14.03 12.28
CA GLU A 240 19.92 -13.94 13.61
C GLU A 240 18.97 -13.32 14.64
N PHE A 241 18.29 -12.23 14.27
CA PHE A 241 17.30 -11.57 15.12
C PHE A 241 16.13 -12.49 15.49
N LEU A 242 15.52 -13.16 14.49
CA LEU A 242 14.41 -14.07 14.72
C LEU A 242 14.80 -15.23 15.64
N ARG A 243 16.00 -15.78 15.49
CA ARG A 243 16.48 -16.83 16.40
C ARG A 243 16.58 -16.33 17.85
N VAL A 244 17.16 -15.14 18.04
CA VAL A 244 17.26 -14.55 19.40
C VAL A 244 15.88 -14.26 19.96
N LEU A 245 14.95 -13.79 19.12
CA LEU A 245 13.58 -13.50 19.52
C LEU A 245 12.84 -14.78 19.97
N ASP A 246 13.00 -15.89 19.24
CA ASP A 246 12.46 -17.20 19.63
C ASP A 246 13.06 -17.67 20.96
N ASP A 247 14.37 -17.51 21.15
CA ASP A 247 15.07 -17.92 22.37
C ASP A 247 14.58 -17.16 23.62
N VAL A 248 14.15 -15.91 23.46
CA VAL A 248 13.57 -15.09 24.54
C VAL A 248 12.05 -15.19 24.64
N GLY A 249 11.41 -16.00 23.79
CA GLY A 249 9.95 -16.21 23.79
C GLY A 249 9.14 -15.02 23.27
N GLY A 250 9.72 -14.19 22.41
CA GLY A 250 9.03 -13.08 21.76
C GLY A 250 8.33 -13.50 20.46
N SER A 251 7.67 -12.55 19.81
CA SER A 251 7.01 -12.73 18.52
C SER A 251 7.28 -11.55 17.59
N PHE A 252 7.30 -11.82 16.28
CA PHE A 252 7.52 -10.81 15.25
C PHE A 252 6.43 -10.86 14.20
N ASN A 253 5.70 -9.75 14.04
CA ASN A 253 4.81 -9.54 12.91
C ASN A 253 5.62 -8.89 11.79
N GLU A 254 6.02 -9.70 10.81
CA GLU A 254 6.85 -9.27 9.67
C GLU A 254 6.14 -8.25 8.77
N ASN A 255 4.81 -8.32 8.62
CA ASN A 255 4.05 -7.41 7.76
C ASN A 255 4.13 -5.96 8.22
N VAL A 256 4.11 -5.72 9.54
CA VAL A 256 4.25 -4.38 10.10
C VAL A 256 5.63 -4.11 10.68
N GLY A 257 6.49 -5.13 10.82
CA GLY A 257 7.76 -5.00 11.51
C GLY A 257 7.59 -4.73 13.02
N ARG A 258 6.60 -5.35 13.66
CA ARG A 258 6.32 -5.19 15.10
C ARG A 258 6.87 -6.37 15.88
N VAL A 259 7.58 -6.09 16.95
CA VAL A 259 8.08 -7.08 17.92
C VAL A 259 7.29 -6.96 19.21
N GLU A 260 6.84 -8.08 19.74
CA GLU A 260 6.28 -8.18 21.10
C GLU A 260 7.14 -9.16 21.91
N VAL A 261 7.69 -8.72 23.04
CA VAL A 261 8.61 -9.55 23.84
C VAL A 261 8.53 -9.25 25.34
N THR A 262 8.59 -10.31 26.15
CA THR A 262 8.75 -10.21 27.61
C THR A 262 10.11 -10.75 28.01
N LEU A 263 10.96 -9.90 28.55
CA LEU A 263 12.31 -10.25 28.96
C LEU A 263 12.34 -10.50 30.47
N TRP A 264 12.83 -11.66 30.89
CA TRP A 264 12.81 -12.10 32.30
C TRP A 264 14.10 -11.80 33.06
N SER A 265 15.17 -11.42 32.38
CA SER A 265 16.46 -11.12 33.01
C SER A 265 17.30 -10.16 32.16
N ARG A 266 18.24 -9.47 32.81
CA ARG A 266 19.23 -8.61 32.14
C ARG A 266 20.05 -9.36 31.08
N VAL A 267 20.39 -10.61 31.33
CA VAL A 267 21.18 -11.43 30.40
C VAL A 267 20.44 -11.66 29.09
N LEU A 268 19.14 -11.98 29.16
CA LEU A 268 18.31 -12.13 27.95
C LEU A 268 18.10 -10.78 27.25
N ALA A 269 17.98 -9.70 28.02
CA ALA A 269 17.84 -8.37 27.47
C ALA A 269 19.06 -7.91 26.68
N GLU A 270 20.27 -8.15 27.19
CA GLU A 270 21.51 -7.83 26.47
C GLU A 270 21.63 -8.59 25.15
N GLN A 271 21.27 -9.87 25.14
CA GLN A 271 21.23 -10.68 23.90
C GLN A 271 20.22 -10.11 22.90
N PHE A 272 19.01 -9.81 23.37
CA PHE A 272 17.97 -9.19 22.55
C PHE A 272 18.40 -7.82 22.01
N TYR A 273 18.94 -6.93 22.83
CA TYR A 273 19.40 -5.59 22.43
C TYR A 273 20.53 -5.65 21.39
N SER A 274 21.46 -6.59 21.53
CA SER A 274 22.53 -6.79 20.56
C SER A 274 22.00 -7.24 19.19
N ALA A 275 20.99 -8.12 19.17
CA ALA A 275 20.34 -8.56 17.94
C ALA A 275 19.46 -7.45 17.34
N LEU A 276 18.69 -6.74 18.17
CA LEU A 276 17.84 -5.62 17.77
C LEU A 276 18.64 -4.52 17.08
N GLY A 277 19.81 -4.16 17.61
CA GLY A 277 20.70 -3.16 17.01
C GLY A 277 21.16 -3.50 15.58
N LYS A 278 21.05 -4.75 15.15
CA LYS A 278 21.36 -5.19 13.77
C LYS A 278 20.12 -5.37 12.89
N ALA A 279 18.92 -5.36 13.49
CA ALA A 279 17.67 -5.67 12.80
C ALA A 279 17.06 -4.40 12.19
N ARG A 280 17.13 -4.28 10.86
CA ARG A 280 16.57 -3.14 10.11
C ARG A 280 15.06 -3.23 9.82
N SER A 281 14.43 -4.34 10.20
CA SER A 281 13.03 -4.64 9.94
C SER A 281 12.12 -4.43 11.15
N VAL A 282 12.65 -3.90 12.26
CA VAL A 282 11.88 -3.64 13.47
C VAL A 282 11.54 -2.16 13.53
N TYR A 283 10.25 -1.84 13.41
CA TYR A 283 9.72 -0.47 13.41
C TYR A 283 8.90 -0.17 14.66
N GLU A 284 8.28 -1.19 15.25
CA GLU A 284 7.52 -1.10 16.49
C GLU A 284 8.04 -2.14 17.49
N LEU A 285 8.21 -1.72 18.74
CA LEU A 285 8.67 -2.58 19.83
C LEU A 285 7.71 -2.44 21.01
N ASP A 286 7.09 -3.57 21.37
CA ASP A 286 6.36 -3.77 22.60
C ASP A 286 7.20 -4.66 23.52
N ILE A 287 7.63 -4.12 24.65
CA ILE A 287 8.67 -4.73 25.48
C ILE A 287 8.32 -4.64 26.96
N ASP A 288 8.24 -5.80 27.59
CA ASP A 288 8.05 -5.94 29.04
C ASP A 288 9.36 -6.37 29.71
N LEU A 289 9.89 -5.54 30.62
CA LEU A 289 11.10 -5.83 31.39
C LEU A 289 10.71 -6.36 32.77
N HIS A 290 10.72 -7.69 32.96
CA HIS A 290 10.22 -8.35 34.16
C HIS A 290 11.26 -8.43 35.31
N TRP A 291 11.99 -7.33 35.53
CA TRP A 291 12.91 -7.14 36.65
C TRP A 291 12.85 -5.69 37.16
N ALA A 292 13.53 -5.41 38.27
CA ALA A 292 13.71 -4.04 38.75
C ALA A 292 14.61 -3.24 37.78
N CYS A 293 13.98 -2.67 36.75
CA CYS A 293 14.62 -1.90 35.69
C CYS A 293 15.28 -0.63 36.27
N THR A 294 16.50 -0.36 35.82
CA THR A 294 17.30 0.81 36.20
C THR A 294 17.47 1.76 35.02
N SER A 295 17.91 2.99 35.27
CA SER A 295 18.26 3.94 34.20
C SER A 295 19.30 3.38 33.23
N SER A 296 20.29 2.62 33.73
CA SER A 296 21.30 1.98 32.89
C SER A 296 20.70 0.91 31.96
N ASP A 297 19.68 0.16 32.41
CA ASP A 297 19.00 -0.82 31.57
C ASP A 297 18.26 -0.13 30.40
N LEU A 298 17.69 1.07 30.63
CA LEU A 298 17.02 1.87 29.60
C LEU A 298 18.00 2.54 28.62
N GLU A 299 19.18 2.97 29.09
CA GLU A 299 20.24 3.51 28.24
C GLU A 299 20.77 2.46 27.25
N LEU A 300 20.88 1.20 27.68
CA LEU A 300 21.25 0.08 26.79
C LEU A 300 20.19 -0.16 25.70
N LEU A 301 18.91 -0.11 26.08
CA LEU A 301 17.81 -0.21 25.12
C LEU A 301 17.83 0.97 24.13
N GLU A 302 18.00 2.20 24.61
CA GLU A 302 18.11 3.39 23.76
C GLU A 302 19.29 3.27 22.77
N GLY A 303 20.44 2.76 23.24
CA GLY A 303 21.61 2.51 22.39
C GLY A 303 21.33 1.49 21.28
N ALA A 304 20.63 0.40 21.59
CA ALA A 304 20.22 -0.59 20.59
C ALA A 304 19.27 0.02 19.55
N LEU A 305 18.25 0.78 19.99
CA LEU A 305 17.28 1.44 19.11
C LEU A 305 17.91 2.51 18.19
N LYS A 306 18.94 3.21 18.66
CA LYS A 306 19.70 4.16 17.82
C LYS A 306 20.51 3.46 16.74
N THR A 307 20.96 2.24 17.00
CA THR A 307 21.79 1.46 16.07
C THR A 307 20.94 0.71 15.04
N SER A 308 19.70 0.37 15.39
CA SER A 308 18.78 -0.37 14.51
C SER A 308 18.15 0.47 13.40
N ARG A 309 18.31 1.80 13.43
CA ARG A 309 17.83 2.74 12.41
C ARG A 309 18.74 2.79 11.18
#